data_AF-A0A9X7A2S8-F1
#
_entry.id   AF-A0A9X7A2S8-F1
#
_cell.length_a   1.000
_cell.length_b   1.000
_cell.length_c   1.000
_cell.angle_alpha   90.00
_cell.angle_beta   90.00
_cell.angle_gamma   90.00
#
_symmetry.space_group_name_H-M   'P 1'
#
loop_
_entity.id
_entity.type
_entity.pdbx_description
1 polymer ?
#
loop_
_entity_poly.entity_id
_entity_poly.type
_entity_poly.pdbx_seq_one_letter_code
_entity_poly.pdbx_strand_id
1 'polypeptide(L)'
;MDTQFDKAHRFSSHHRNELEKDKLCGCFYCLKIYSPSEIKEWCDNEKTAICPYCGIDSVIGESSGFPITELFLKGMHKVWF
;
A
#
# COMPACT_ATOMS: atom_id res chain seq x y z
N MET A 1 -0.70 -2.78 -22.31
CA MET A 1 -1.29 -1.50 -21.86
C MET A 1 -1.42 -1.64 -20.36
N ASP A 2 -0.61 -0.94 -19.57
CA ASP A 2 -0.62 -1.10 -18.11
C ASP A 2 -1.95 -0.58 -17.54
N THR A 3 -2.63 -1.42 -16.77
CA THR A 3 -3.84 -1.03 -16.05
C THR A 3 -3.50 -0.02 -14.95
N GLN A 4 -4.51 0.66 -14.41
CA GLN A 4 -4.31 1.52 -13.23
C GLN A 4 -3.77 0.72 -12.03
N PHE A 5 -4.05 -0.58 -11.93
CA PHE A 5 -3.57 -1.44 -10.85
C PHE A 5 -2.10 -1.79 -11.02
N ASP A 6 -1.64 -1.97 -12.27
CA ASP A 6 -0.20 -2.17 -12.56
C ASP A 6 0.63 -0.94 -12.22
N LYS A 7 0.05 0.25 -12.47
CA LYS A 7 0.69 1.52 -12.11
C LYS A 7 0.70 1.73 -10.60
N ALA A 8 -0.40 1.44 -9.90
CA ALA A 8 -0.50 1.57 -8.46
C ALA A 8 0.45 0.62 -7.71
N HIS A 9 0.62 -0.61 -8.19
CA HIS A 9 1.52 -1.59 -7.57
C HIS A 9 2.98 -1.14 -7.51
N ARG A 10 3.43 -0.27 -8.43
CA ARG A 10 4.79 0.31 -8.37
C ARG A 10 5.04 1.16 -7.12
N PHE A 11 3.97 1.62 -6.47
CA PHE A 11 4.03 2.38 -5.23
C PHE A 11 3.89 1.51 -3.98
N SER A 12 3.84 0.18 -4.10
CA SER A 12 3.76 -0.71 -2.93
C SER A 12 5.11 -1.18 -2.40
N SER A 13 6.22 -0.72 -2.97
CA SER A 13 7.57 -0.95 -2.45
C SER A 13 8.42 0.31 -2.50
N HIS A 14 9.48 0.34 -1.69
CA HIS A 14 10.46 1.43 -1.64
C HIS A 14 9.84 2.84 -1.45
N HIS A 15 8.70 2.92 -0.76
CA HIS A 15 7.87 4.11 -0.65
C HIS A 15 7.94 4.81 0.71
N ARG A 16 8.77 4.35 1.66
CA ARG A 16 8.77 4.85 3.05
C ARG A 16 8.73 6.37 3.17
N ASN A 17 9.62 7.07 2.47
CA ASN A 17 9.73 8.54 2.55
C ASN A 17 8.42 9.26 2.18
N GLU A 18 7.63 8.70 1.27
CA GLU A 18 6.34 9.28 0.87
C GLU A 18 5.22 8.80 1.80
N LEU A 19 5.20 7.51 2.11
CA LEU A 19 4.18 6.90 2.97
C LEU A 19 4.20 7.47 4.40
N GLU A 20 5.37 7.83 4.94
CA GLU A 20 5.48 8.48 6.25
C GLU A 20 4.87 9.88 6.30
N LYS A 21 4.69 10.54 5.15
CA LYS A 21 4.05 11.86 5.05
C LYS A 21 2.55 11.76 4.81
N ASP A 22 2.07 10.58 4.40
CA ASP A 22 0.66 10.34 4.12
C ASP A 22 -0.17 10.30 5.40
N LYS A 23 -1.47 10.57 5.26
CA LYS A 23 -2.42 10.45 6.36
C LYS A 23 -3.20 9.15 6.30
N LEU A 24 -3.35 8.62 5.09
CA LEU A 24 -4.10 7.42 4.81
C LEU A 24 -3.27 6.45 3.96
N CYS A 25 -3.34 5.18 4.31
CA CYS A 25 -2.83 4.09 3.48
C CYS A 25 -3.77 2.90 3.55
N GLY A 26 -3.57 1.96 2.64
CA GLY A 26 -4.36 0.74 2.59
C GLY A 26 -3.53 -0.46 2.18
N CYS A 27 -3.85 -1.60 2.78
CA CYS A 27 -3.29 -2.88 2.37
C CYS A 27 -4.22 -3.52 1.33
N PHE A 28 -3.73 -3.79 0.12
CA PHE A 28 -4.54 -4.45 -0.92
C PHE A 28 -4.62 -5.97 -0.77
N TYR A 29 -3.94 -6.57 0.22
CA TYR A 29 -4.13 -7.98 0.57
C TYR A 29 -5.30 -8.16 1.57
N CYS A 30 -5.25 -7.50 2.74
CA CYS A 30 -6.32 -7.65 3.75
C CYS A 30 -7.42 -6.58 3.65
N LEU A 31 -7.31 -5.65 2.70
CA LEU A 31 -8.25 -4.58 2.39
C LEU A 31 -8.47 -3.54 3.50
N LYS A 32 -7.67 -3.58 4.57
CA LYS A 32 -7.73 -2.59 5.63
C LYS A 32 -7.16 -1.25 5.17
N ILE A 33 -7.85 -0.18 5.56
CA ILE A 33 -7.44 1.21 5.40
C ILE A 33 -7.17 1.78 6.79
N TYR A 34 -6.04 2.43 6.97
CA TYR A 34 -5.53 2.83 8.27
C TYR A 34 -4.49 3.96 8.15
N SER A 35 -4.07 4.52 9.29
CA SER A 35 -3.03 5.55 9.30
C SER A 35 -1.65 4.93 9.09
N PRO A 36 -0.77 5.50 8.25
CA PRO A 36 0.61 5.03 8.13
C PRO A 36 1.37 4.98 9.45
N SER A 37 0.97 5.79 10.44
CA SER A 37 1.55 5.80 11.80
C SER A 37 1.39 4.47 12.55
N GLU A 38 0.51 3.58 12.10
CA GLU A 38 0.32 2.25 12.68
C GLU A 38 1.34 1.22 12.19
N ILE A 39 2.09 1.53 11.12
CA ILE A 39 3.12 0.67 10.55
C ILE A 39 4.35 0.70 11.44
N LYS A 40 4.74 -0.47 11.96
CA LYS A 40 5.90 -0.62 12.85
C LYS A 40 7.05 -1.39 12.22
N GLU A 41 6.75 -2.16 11.17
CA GLU A 41 7.69 -3.08 10.54
C GLU A 41 7.88 -2.70 9.07
N TRP A 42 9.13 -2.76 8.62
CA TRP A 42 9.53 -2.41 7.27
C TRP A 42 10.52 -3.47 6.75
N CYS A 43 10.37 -3.87 5.49
CA CYS A 43 11.33 -4.73 4.79
C CYS A 43 12.14 -3.91 3.77
N ASP A 44 12.94 -4.58 2.93
CA ASP A 44 13.77 -3.96 1.89
C ASP A 44 14.72 -2.88 2.41
N ASN A 45 15.48 -3.21 3.46
CA ASN A 45 16.34 -2.27 4.17
C ASN A 45 15.55 -1.04 4.66
N GLU A 46 14.45 -1.30 5.39
CA GLU A 46 13.65 -0.27 6.02
C GLU A 46 12.93 0.65 5.01
N LYS A 47 12.56 0.17 3.81
CA LYS A 47 11.98 1.00 2.72
C LYS A 47 10.58 0.61 2.27
N THR A 48 10.13 -0.60 2.54
CA THR A 48 8.82 -1.12 2.13
C THR A 48 8.00 -1.45 3.37
N ALA A 49 6.78 -0.92 3.47
CA ALA A 49 5.93 -1.12 4.65
C ALA A 49 5.38 -2.55 4.73
N ILE A 50 5.40 -3.13 5.92
CA ILE A 50 4.68 -4.36 6.25
C ILE A 50 3.34 -3.99 6.89
N CYS A 51 2.23 -4.53 6.38
CA CYS A 51 0.92 -4.25 6.94
C CYS A 51 0.82 -4.76 8.40
N PRO A 52 0.47 -3.90 9.39
CA PRO A 52 0.44 -4.28 10.80
C PRO A 52 -0.71 -5.24 11.15
N TYR A 53 -1.62 -5.50 10.21
CA TYR A 53 -2.81 -6.33 10.42
C TYR A 53 -2.72 -7.72 9.84
N CYS A 54 -1.90 -7.93 8.81
CA CYS A 54 -1.78 -9.23 8.14
C CYS A 54 -0.33 -9.65 7.86
N GLY A 55 0.66 -8.78 8.09
CA GLY A 55 2.07 -9.09 7.89
C GLY A 55 2.53 -9.13 6.42
N ILE A 56 1.69 -8.68 5.48
CA ILE A 56 2.03 -8.65 4.05
C ILE A 56 2.46 -7.24 3.63
N ASP A 57 3.50 -7.16 2.81
CA ASP A 57 4.11 -5.97 2.21
C ASP A 57 3.31 -5.41 1.02
N SER A 58 1.99 -5.38 1.15
CA SER A 58 1.05 -4.96 0.10
C SER A 58 0.34 -3.67 0.45
N VAL A 59 1.10 -2.63 0.82
CA VAL A 59 0.59 -1.34 1.30
C VAL A 59 0.82 -0.25 0.26
N ILE A 60 -0.20 0.56 -0.01
CA ILE A 60 -0.06 1.82 -0.77
C ILE A 60 -0.64 3.01 0.01
N GLY A 61 -0.01 4.17 -0.13
CA GLY A 61 -0.44 5.43 0.49
C GLY A 61 -1.02 6.43 -0.51
N GLU A 62 -1.62 7.52 -0.01
CA GLU A 62 -2.17 8.62 -0.81
C GLU A 62 -1.15 9.24 -1.77
N SER A 63 0.14 9.27 -1.40
CA SER A 63 1.23 9.74 -2.26
C SER A 63 1.43 8.89 -3.52
N SER A 64 0.82 7.70 -3.61
CA SER A 64 0.77 6.93 -4.86
C SER A 64 -0.02 7.63 -5.97
N GLY A 65 -0.86 8.61 -5.63
CA GLY A 65 -1.77 9.29 -6.56
C GLY A 65 -2.99 8.44 -6.95
N PHE A 66 -3.21 7.29 -6.29
CA PHE A 66 -4.34 6.41 -6.52
C PHE A 66 -5.33 6.42 -5.34
N PRO A 67 -6.62 6.13 -5.58
CA PRO A 67 -7.62 6.13 -4.51
C PRO A 67 -7.33 5.07 -3.43
N ILE A 68 -7.20 5.49 -2.18
CA ILE A 68 -7.13 4.59 -1.02
C ILE A 68 -8.56 4.29 -0.54
N THR A 69 -9.27 3.48 -1.33
CA THR A 69 -10.64 3.04 -1.04
C THR A 69 -10.74 1.52 -1.11
N GLU A 70 -11.68 0.93 -0.38
CA GLU A 70 -11.87 -0.52 -0.36
C GLU A 70 -12.13 -1.07 -1.78
N LEU A 71 -12.88 -0.34 -2.61
CA LEU A 71 -13.15 -0.71 -4.00
C LEU A 71 -11.86 -0.78 -4.84
N PHE A 72 -10.99 0.22 -4.70
CA PHE A 72 -9.73 0.26 -5.44
C PHE A 72 -8.75 -0.81 -4.97
N LEU A 73 -8.62 -0.99 -3.64
CA LEU A 73 -7.79 -2.04 -3.04
C LEU A 73 -8.28 -3.43 -3.44
N LYS A 74 -9.60 -3.68 -3.49
CA LYS A 74 -10.17 -4.93 -4.05
C LYS A 74 -9.78 -5.14 -5.51
N GLY A 75 -9.69 -4.06 -6.29
CA GLY A 75 -9.21 -4.12 -7.67
C GLY A 75 -7.75 -4.55 -7.75
N MET A 76 -6.89 -3.96 -6.92
CA MET A 76 -5.49 -4.37 -6.81
C MET A 76 -5.35 -5.82 -6.33
N HIS A 77 -6.11 -6.24 -5.33
CA HIS A 77 -6.11 -7.62 -4.85
C HIS A 77 -6.32 -8.59 -6.00
N LYS A 78 -7.39 -8.41 -6.81
CA LYS A 78 -7.72 -9.33 -7.92
C LYS A 78 -6.62 -9.46 -8.98
N VAL A 79 -5.73 -8.48 -9.10
CA VAL A 79 -4.63 -8.51 -10.08
C VAL A 79 -3.39 -9.19 -9.50
N TRP A 80 -3.13 -9.01 -8.21
CA TRP A 80 -1.86 -9.41 -7.57
C TRP A 80 -1.99 -10.60 -6.60
N PHE A 81 -3.22 -11.07 -6.31
CA PHE A 81 -3.56 -12.20 -5.42
C PHE A 81 -4.84 -12.92 -5.86
#